data_AF-A0A2V7QLS3-F1
#
_entry.id   AF-A0A2V7QLS3-F1
#
_cell.length_a   1.000
_cell.length_b   1.000
_cell.length_c   1.000
_cell.angle_alpha   90.00
_cell.angle_beta   90.00
_cell.angle_gamma   90.00
#
_symmetry.space_group_name_H-M   'P 1'
#
loop_
_entity.id
_entity.type
_entity.pdbx_description
1 polymer ?
#
loop_
_entity_poly.entity_id
_entity_poly.type
_entity_poly.pdbx_seq_one_letter_code
_entity_poly.pdbx_strand_id
1 'polypeptide(L)'
;MLTKDIREMSEADINARIAELERERFNLRIASGTRTLDDPLRLRVIRKDVARLKTVLREKIIGIAEAKEVEPTPVKARRVTGRRGRKAATAINRAKRSKRA
;
A
#
# COMPACT_ATOMS: atom_id res chain seq x y z
N MET A 1 7.98 -9.36 12.12
CA MET A 1 8.13 -8.59 13.37
C MET A 1 6.89 -8.68 14.24
N LEU A 2 7.05 -8.66 15.56
CA LEU A 2 5.94 -8.56 16.51
C LEU A 2 5.59 -7.07 16.72
N THR A 3 4.31 -6.75 16.85
CA THR A 3 3.85 -5.36 16.98
C THR A 3 4.28 -4.70 18.29
N LYS A 4 4.54 -5.50 19.34
CA LYS A 4 4.99 -5.01 20.65
C LYS A 4 6.37 -4.35 20.53
N ASP A 5 7.30 -5.03 19.88
CA ASP A 5 8.67 -4.58 19.66
C ASP A 5 8.71 -3.21 18.95
N ILE A 6 7.79 -2.98 18.00
CA ILE A 6 7.70 -1.73 17.24
C ILE A 6 7.29 -0.53 18.12
N ARG A 7 6.52 -0.77 19.18
CA ARG A 7 6.06 0.30 20.08
C ARG A 7 7.18 0.82 20.98
N GLU A 8 8.10 -0.06 21.36
CA GLU A 8 9.25 0.25 22.21
C GLU A 8 10.36 1.05 21.48
N MET A 9 10.38 1.03 20.15
CA MET A 9 11.35 1.79 19.34
C MET A 9 11.08 3.30 19.35
N SER A 10 12.14 4.10 19.17
CA SER A 10 12.02 5.55 18.93
C SER A 10 11.35 5.86 17.59
N GLU A 11 10.77 7.05 17.45
CA GLU A 11 10.20 7.53 16.18
C GLU A 11 11.26 7.61 15.07
N ALA A 12 12.48 8.01 15.42
CA ALA A 12 13.61 8.07 14.48
C ALA A 12 13.96 6.67 13.95
N ASP A 13 13.99 5.68 14.84
CA ASP A 13 14.31 4.29 14.50
C ASP A 13 13.22 3.66 13.63
N ILE A 14 11.95 3.96 13.92
CA ILE A 14 10.81 3.51 13.10
C ILE A 14 10.95 4.06 11.67
N ASN A 15 11.29 5.35 11.52
CA ASN A 15 11.49 5.96 10.20
C ASN A 15 12.70 5.37 9.47
N ALA A 16 13.81 5.16 10.16
CA ALA A 16 15.00 4.50 9.59
C ALA A 16 14.65 3.08 9.09
N ARG A 17 13.89 2.32 9.89
CA ARG A 17 13.48 0.96 9.53
C ARG A 17 12.52 0.92 8.35
N ILE A 18 11.61 1.89 8.24
CA ILE A 18 10.74 2.05 7.07
C ILE A 18 11.59 2.26 5.81
N ALA A 19 12.59 3.14 5.86
CA ALA A 19 13.44 3.42 4.71
C ALA A 19 14.25 2.19 4.27
N GLU A 20 14.78 1.43 5.22
CA GLU A 20 15.50 0.18 4.96
C GLU A 20 14.59 -0.87 4.27
N LEU A 21 13.41 -1.12 4.83
CA LEU A 21 12.45 -2.08 4.28
C LEU A 21 11.91 -1.66 2.90
N GLU A 22 11.75 -0.36 2.65
CA GLU A 22 11.34 0.13 1.33
C GLU A 22 12.44 -0.06 0.28
N ARG A 23 13.72 0.09 0.64
CA ARG A 23 14.86 -0.25 -0.23
C ARG A 23 14.92 -1.75 -0.53
N GLU A 24 14.79 -2.60 0.48
CA GLU A 24 14.76 -4.06 0.30
C GLU A 24 13.61 -4.46 -0.64
N ARG A 25 12.41 -3.90 -0.44
CA ARG A 25 11.26 -4.12 -1.30
C ARG A 25 11.52 -3.66 -2.74
N PHE A 26 12.18 -2.53 -2.94
CA PHE A 26 12.51 -2.03 -4.28
C PHE A 26 13.46 -2.99 -5.01
N ASN A 27 14.52 -3.44 -4.32
CA ASN A 27 15.48 -4.40 -4.85
C ASN A 27 14.80 -5.72 -5.24
N LEU A 28 13.94 -6.26 -4.37
CA LEU A 28 13.19 -7.50 -4.68
C LEU A 28 12.24 -7.34 -5.87
N ARG A 29 11.65 -6.15 -6.07
CA ARG A 29 10.79 -5.89 -7.23
C ARG A 29 11.56 -5.88 -8.53
N ILE A 30 12.75 -5.29 -8.55
CA ILE A 30 13.62 -5.30 -9.73
C ILE A 30 14.08 -6.74 -10.00
N ALA A 31 14.55 -7.44 -8.98
CA ALA A 31 15.01 -8.82 -9.10
C ALA A 31 13.93 -9.76 -9.63
N SER A 32 12.68 -9.59 -9.18
CA SER A 32 11.52 -10.36 -9.67
C SER A 32 11.22 -10.15 -11.16
N GLY A 33 11.66 -9.04 -11.75
CA GLY A 33 11.49 -8.78 -13.18
C GLY A 33 12.57 -9.46 -14.03
N THR A 34 13.75 -9.72 -13.46
CA THR A 34 14.88 -10.36 -14.14
C THR A 34 14.87 -11.88 -13.97
N ARG A 35 14.41 -12.38 -12.82
CA ARG A 35 14.44 -13.80 -12.45
C ARG A 35 13.33 -14.15 -11.46
N THR A 36 12.97 -15.42 -11.38
CA THR A 36 12.12 -15.92 -10.29
C THR A 36 12.82 -15.68 -8.96
N LEU A 37 12.12 -15.09 -8.00
CA LEU A 37 12.65 -14.87 -6.65
C LEU A 37 12.75 -16.20 -5.89
N ASP A 38 13.84 -16.36 -5.13
CA ASP A 38 14.02 -17.51 -4.23
C ASP A 38 12.99 -17.51 -3.10
N ASP A 39 12.64 -16.32 -2.58
CA ASP A 39 11.57 -16.13 -1.59
C ASP A 39 10.53 -15.09 -2.03
N PRO A 40 9.46 -15.52 -2.73
CA PRO A 40 8.34 -14.64 -3.11
C PRO A 40 7.51 -14.16 -1.91
N LEU A 41 7.51 -14.90 -0.79
CA LEU A 41 6.75 -14.55 0.41
C LEU A 41 7.38 -13.37 1.14
N ARG A 42 8.69 -13.18 1.01
CA ARG A 42 9.42 -12.03 1.57
C ARG A 42 8.78 -10.69 1.20
N LEU A 43 8.35 -10.53 -0.06
CA LEU A 43 7.68 -9.33 -0.53
C LEU A 43 6.34 -9.06 0.21
N ARG A 44 5.63 -10.13 0.61
CA ARG A 44 4.39 -10.03 1.40
C ARG A 44 4.69 -9.68 2.86
N VAL A 45 5.76 -10.23 3.43
CA VAL A 45 6.22 -9.93 4.80
C VAL A 45 6.63 -8.46 4.91
N ILE A 46 7.51 -7.98 4.02
CA ILE A 46 7.97 -6.59 4.02
C ILE A 46 6.82 -5.60 3.90
N ARG A 47 5.83 -5.87 3.03
CA ARG A 47 4.62 -5.03 2.92
C ARG A 47 3.86 -4.92 4.24
N LYS A 48 3.71 -6.03 4.98
CA LYS A 48 3.03 -6.05 6.27
C LYS A 48 3.84 -5.31 7.34
N ASP A 49 5.16 -5.48 7.35
CA ASP A 49 6.02 -4.82 8.34
C ASP A 49 6.08 -3.30 8.12
N VAL A 50 6.18 -2.82 6.87
CA VAL A 50 6.07 -1.39 6.54
C VAL A 50 4.71 -0.81 6.97
N ALA A 51 3.62 -1.55 6.74
CA ALA A 51 2.29 -1.10 7.17
C ALA A 51 2.19 -0.97 8.70
N ARG A 52 2.67 -1.97 9.45
CA ARG A 52 2.68 -1.93 10.92
C ARG A 52 3.49 -0.76 11.47
N LEU A 53 4.69 -0.52 10.93
CA LEU A 53 5.54 0.60 11.32
C LEU A 53 4.84 1.95 11.11
N LYS A 54 4.22 2.14 9.93
CA LYS A 54 3.45 3.36 9.62
C LYS A 54 2.22 3.52 10.53
N THR A 55 1.54 2.43 10.89
CA THR A 55 0.41 2.48 11.83
C THR A 55 0.87 2.91 13.21
N VAL A 56 1.93 2.32 13.78
CA VAL A 56 2.45 2.71 15.09
C VAL A 56 2.95 4.16 15.10
N LEU A 57 3.63 4.59 14.03
CA LEU A 57 4.03 6.00 13.88
C LEU A 57 2.81 6.92 13.88
N ARG A 58 1.72 6.52 13.21
CA ARG A 58 0.47 7.29 13.23
C ARG A 58 -0.24 7.26 14.58
N GLU A 59 -0.21 6.13 15.30
CA GLU A 59 -0.72 6.02 16.68
C GLU A 59 0.02 7.00 17.61
N LYS A 60 1.35 7.11 17.48
CA LYS A 60 2.16 8.09 18.23
C LYS A 60 1.76 9.52 17.89
N ILE A 61 1.62 9.85 16.61
CA ILE A 61 1.20 11.20 16.18
C ILE A 61 -0.21 11.53 16.69
N ILE A 62 -1.17 10.60 16.61
CA ILE A 62 -2.56 10.83 17.08
C ILE A 62 -2.60 10.94 18.61
N GLY A 63 -1.84 10.12 19.32
CA GLY A 63 -1.70 10.22 20.78
C GLY A 63 -0.98 11.49 21.24
N ILE A 64 -0.20 12.12 20.35
CA ILE A 64 0.46 13.41 20.55
C ILE A 64 -0.37 14.57 19.96
N ALA A 65 -1.49 14.31 19.27
CA ALA A 65 -2.24 15.30 18.50
C ALA A 65 -2.95 16.38 19.34
N GLU A 66 -2.83 16.36 20.65
CA GLU A 66 -3.21 17.51 21.48
C GLU A 66 -2.06 18.54 21.66
N ALA A 67 -0.80 18.22 21.30
CA ALA A 67 0.35 19.00 21.78
C ALA A 67 1.30 19.61 20.73
N LYS A 68 1.19 19.32 19.42
CA LYS A 68 2.04 20.01 18.43
C LYS A 68 1.29 20.40 17.15
N GLU A 69 1.11 21.71 17.01
CA GLU A 69 0.88 22.44 15.76
C GLU A 69 1.94 22.03 14.72
N VAL A 70 1.67 20.99 13.93
CA VAL A 70 2.42 20.71 12.72
C VAL A 70 1.53 21.13 11.57
N GLU A 71 1.87 22.29 11.00
CA GLU A 71 1.35 22.82 9.74
C GLU A 71 1.01 21.67 8.78
N PRO A 72 -0.28 21.44 8.48
CA PRO A 72 -0.68 20.35 7.61
C PRO A 72 -0.21 20.71 6.21
N THR A 73 0.98 20.27 5.82
CA THR A 73 1.32 20.28 4.39
C THR A 73 0.25 19.45 3.69
N PRO A 74 -0.50 20.03 2.74
CA PRO A 74 -1.67 19.39 2.20
C PRO A 74 -1.23 18.16 1.42
N VAL A 75 -1.40 16.98 2.02
CA VAL A 75 -1.26 15.72 1.30
C VAL A 75 -2.41 15.73 0.31
N LYS A 76 -2.09 16.11 -0.94
CA LYS A 76 -3.05 16.27 -2.04
C LYS A 76 -4.01 15.09 -2.02
N ALA A 77 -5.25 15.35 -1.61
CA ALA A 77 -6.33 14.39 -1.75
C ALA A 77 -6.36 14.03 -3.23
N ARG A 78 -5.93 12.80 -3.56
CA ARG A 78 -6.06 12.30 -4.92
C ARG A 78 -7.54 12.16 -5.18
N ARG A 79 -8.12 13.22 -5.75
CA ARG A 79 -9.46 13.26 -6.31
C ARG A 79 -9.60 11.99 -7.15
N VAL A 80 -10.45 11.05 -6.74
CA VAL A 80 -10.89 9.97 -7.64
C VAL A 80 -11.85 10.63 -8.63
N THR A 81 -11.29 11.42 -9.54
CA THR A 81 -12.01 11.95 -10.69
C THR A 81 -12.15 10.82 -11.68
N GLY A 82 -13.30 10.17 -11.65
CA GLY A 82 -13.75 9.33 -12.75
C GLY A 82 -14.17 7.94 -12.34
N ARG A 83 -15.37 7.83 -11.77
CA ARG A 83 -16.27 6.73 -12.13
C ARG A 83 -16.76 6.98 -13.57
N ARG A 84 -15.85 7.03 -14.55
CA ARG A 84 -16.22 7.11 -15.97
C ARG A 84 -16.63 5.72 -16.42
N GLY A 85 -17.95 5.54 -16.52
CA GLY A 85 -18.68 4.59 -17.35
C GLY A 85 -18.00 3.25 -17.67
N ARG A 86 -18.46 2.19 -17.00
CA ARG A 86 -18.66 0.92 -17.72
C ARG A 86 -19.88 1.12 -18.63
N LYS A 87 -19.65 1.71 -19.81
CA LYS A 87 -20.62 1.69 -20.91
C LYS A 87 -20.78 0.23 -21.37
N ALA A 88 -22.04 -0.19 -21.48
CA ALA A 88 -22.59 -1.12 -22.46
C ALA A 88 -21.59 -2.10 -23.15
N ALA A 89 -21.56 -3.35 -22.68
CA ALA A 89 -20.99 -4.46 -23.46
C ALA A 89 -21.70 -5.80 -23.17
N THR A 90 -23.03 -5.81 -23.04
CA THR A 90 -23.81 -7.06 -22.95
C THR A 90 -25.02 -7.06 -23.88
N ALA A 91 -24.96 -6.33 -25.00
CA ALA A 91 -26.08 -6.23 -25.94
C ALA A 91 -25.70 -6.57 -27.40
N ILE A 92 -24.60 -7.32 -27.65
CA ILE A 92 -24.20 -7.67 -29.03
C ILE A 92 -24.24 -9.18 -29.35
N ASN A 93 -24.56 -10.08 -28.40
CA ASN A 93 -24.70 -11.51 -28.72
C ASN A 93 -25.96 -12.18 -28.12
N ARG A 94 -27.13 -11.56 -28.24
CA ARG A 94 -28.43 -12.25 -28.07
C ARG A 94 -29.37 -12.17 -29.29
N ALA A 95 -29.00 -11.42 -30.32
CA ALA A 95 -29.80 -11.25 -31.55
C ALA A 95 -29.39 -12.18 -32.71
N LYS A 96 -28.52 -13.19 -32.48
CA LYS A 96 -28.16 -14.22 -33.48
C LYS A 96 -28.63 -15.63 -33.11
N ARG A 97 -29.57 -15.77 -32.17
CA ARG A 97 -30.14 -17.07 -31.76
C ARG A 97 -31.63 -17.26 -32.05
N SER A 98 -32.30 -16.29 -32.69
CA SER A 98 -33.73 -16.37 -33.02
C SER A 98 -34.05 -16.34 -34.52
N LYS A 99 -33.07 -16.64 -35.39
CA LYS A 99 -33.28 -16.80 -36.85
C LYS A 99 -32.59 -18.04 -37.45
N ARG A 100 -32.31 -19.05 -36.63
CA ARG A 100 -31.91 -20.39 -37.09
C ARG A 100 -32.55 -21.45 -36.18
N ALA A 101 -33.84 -21.69 -36.39
CA ALA A 101 -34.62 -22.90 -36.12
C ALA A 101 -36.07 -22.55 -36.43
#